data_AF-A0A7S2X500-F1
#
_entry.id   AF-A0A7S2X500-F1
#
_cell.length_a   1.000
_cell.length_b   1.000
_cell.length_c   1.000
_cell.angle_alpha   90.00
_cell.angle_beta   90.00
_cell.angle_gamma   90.00
#
_symmetry.space_group_name_H-M   'P 1'
#
loop_
_entity.id
_entity.type
_entity.pdbx_description
1 polymer ?
#
loop_
_entity_poly.entity_id
_entity_poly.type
_entity_poly.pdbx_seq_one_letter_code
_entity_poly.pdbx_strand_id
1 'polypeptide(L)'
;EKFGSIQEYLPETESAADYGTGVFNVDDVHRIGVLDIRIMNCDRHSGNMLFCEKTKRLVPIDHGLCFPSAFTEMGNASFDWLLFPQAKKPFSAETLAQIEAIDLERDLEVLHELGMCEEQLLTVLMSTTVLKLGARLGKTLYEIGTMVQRQGDRQKPSVLEIMFSRTCDLFQDSELTCSWSVFEQVFAQLVWNYQMCM
;
A
#
# COMPACT_ATOMS: atom_id res chain seq x y z
N GLU A 1 16.53 20.77 -21.88
CA GLU A 1 16.70 19.51 -21.13
C GLU A 1 15.33 18.94 -20.81
N LYS A 2 15.21 17.61 -20.68
CA LYS A 2 13.96 16.96 -20.25
C LYS A 2 14.23 16.24 -18.93
N PHE A 3 13.43 16.53 -17.92
CA PHE A 3 13.46 15.83 -16.64
C PHE A 3 12.58 14.57 -16.71
N GLY A 4 12.99 13.49 -16.07
CA GLY A 4 12.26 12.23 -16.07
C GLY A 4 12.95 11.16 -15.24
N SER A 5 12.27 10.04 -15.03
CA SER A 5 12.81 8.86 -14.35
C SER A 5 13.64 8.00 -15.31
N ILE A 6 14.69 7.38 -14.78
CA ILE A 6 15.46 6.34 -15.46
C ILE A 6 15.45 5.13 -14.54
N GLN A 7 15.00 4.00 -15.09
CA GLN A 7 14.97 2.73 -14.37
C GLN A 7 15.95 1.76 -15.04
N GLU A 8 16.67 0.99 -14.23
CA GLU A 8 17.57 -0.05 -14.73
C GLU A 8 16.77 -1.10 -15.51
N TYR A 9 17.29 -1.48 -16.69
CA TYR A 9 16.72 -2.56 -17.49
C TYR A 9 17.16 -3.91 -16.92
N LEU A 10 16.20 -4.80 -16.68
CA LEU A 10 16.47 -6.16 -16.22
C LEU A 10 16.43 -7.13 -17.41
N PRO A 11 17.58 -7.72 -17.81
CA PRO A 11 17.59 -8.75 -18.83
C PRO A 11 17.01 -10.06 -18.29
N GLU A 12 16.62 -10.95 -19.21
CA GLU A 12 16.10 -12.30 -18.87
C GLU A 12 14.83 -12.30 -18.00
N THR A 13 14.00 -11.27 -18.17
CA THR A 13 12.67 -11.17 -17.56
C THR A 13 11.58 -11.02 -18.61
N GLU A 14 10.40 -11.54 -18.32
CA GLU A 14 9.21 -11.44 -19.16
C GLU A 14 8.05 -10.84 -18.35
N SER A 15 6.96 -10.46 -19.01
CA SER A 15 5.76 -9.99 -18.32
C SER A 15 5.19 -11.10 -17.44
N ALA A 16 4.86 -10.81 -16.19
CA ALA A 16 4.21 -11.77 -15.31
C ALA A 16 2.79 -12.13 -15.81
N ALA A 17 2.18 -11.31 -16.67
CA ALA A 17 0.89 -11.61 -17.30
C ALA A 17 0.92 -12.86 -18.20
N ASP A 18 2.10 -13.26 -18.69
CA ASP A 18 2.26 -14.44 -19.55
C ASP A 18 2.33 -15.76 -18.73
N TYR A 19 2.27 -15.67 -17.40
CA TYR A 19 2.46 -16.79 -16.48
C TYR A 19 1.26 -17.00 -15.56
N GLY A 20 1.00 -18.26 -15.21
CA GLY A 20 0.00 -18.60 -14.20
C GLY A 20 0.47 -18.17 -12.80
N THR A 21 -0.37 -17.42 -12.07
CA THR A 21 0.01 -16.77 -10.80
C THR A 21 0.52 -17.72 -9.71
N GLY A 22 0.18 -19.00 -9.79
CA GLY A 22 0.66 -20.03 -8.86
C GLY A 22 2.17 -20.28 -8.88
N VAL A 23 2.89 -19.84 -9.91
CA VAL A 23 4.36 -20.04 -10.01
C VAL A 23 5.18 -18.98 -9.27
N PHE A 24 4.55 -17.88 -8.85
CA PHE A 24 5.26 -16.75 -8.24
C PHE A 24 5.71 -17.08 -6.82
N ASN A 25 6.91 -16.61 -6.46
CA ASN A 25 7.45 -16.73 -5.11
C ASN A 25 6.57 -15.96 -4.11
N VAL A 26 6.33 -16.55 -2.93
CA VAL A 26 5.47 -15.97 -1.88
C VAL A 26 6.06 -14.68 -1.34
N ASP A 27 7.34 -14.69 -0.99
CA ASP A 27 8.01 -13.54 -0.38
C ASP A 27 8.13 -12.38 -1.36
N ASP A 28 8.30 -12.63 -2.66
CA ASP A 28 8.29 -11.55 -3.66
C ASP A 28 6.90 -10.90 -3.80
N VAL A 29 5.83 -11.70 -3.83
CA VAL A 29 4.45 -11.15 -3.83
C VAL A 29 4.20 -10.33 -2.56
N HIS A 30 4.69 -10.81 -1.40
CA HIS A 30 4.60 -10.08 -0.13
C HIS A 30 5.37 -8.76 -0.17
N ARG A 31 6.61 -8.75 -0.64
CA ARG A 31 7.43 -7.53 -0.77
C ARG A 31 6.81 -6.51 -1.73
N ILE A 32 6.27 -6.97 -2.86
CA ILE A 32 5.54 -6.14 -3.81
C ILE A 32 4.29 -5.54 -3.15
N GLY A 33 3.46 -6.36 -2.50
CA GLY A 33 2.26 -5.89 -1.83
C GLY A 33 2.54 -4.90 -0.69
N VAL A 34 3.61 -5.13 0.09
CA VAL A 34 4.07 -4.19 1.12
C VAL A 34 4.43 -2.84 0.52
N LEU A 35 5.19 -2.82 -0.59
CA LEU A 35 5.52 -1.58 -1.28
C LEU A 35 4.27 -0.90 -1.86
N ASP A 36 3.45 -1.65 -2.60
CA ASP A 36 2.26 -1.13 -3.28
C ASP A 36 1.23 -0.56 -2.32
N ILE A 37 1.08 -1.14 -1.11
CA ILE A 37 0.21 -0.55 -0.08
C ILE A 37 0.78 0.80 0.37
N ARG A 38 2.07 0.87 0.73
CA ARG A 38 2.69 2.10 1.25
C ARG A 38 2.62 3.26 0.25
N ILE A 39 2.93 2.99 -1.01
CA ILE A 39 2.87 4.01 -2.08
C ILE A 39 1.47 4.14 -2.68
N MET A 40 0.51 3.33 -2.23
CA MET A 40 -0.86 3.23 -2.73
C MET A 40 -0.91 3.19 -4.26
N ASN A 41 -0.38 2.12 -4.83
CA ASN A 41 -0.34 1.92 -6.28
C ASN A 41 -1.76 1.81 -6.86
N CYS A 42 -2.07 2.66 -7.84
CA CYS A 42 -3.37 2.72 -8.51
C CYS A 42 -3.45 1.82 -9.75
N ASP A 43 -2.36 1.14 -10.12
CA ASP A 43 -2.27 0.36 -11.35
C ASP A 43 -1.33 -0.86 -11.22
N ARG A 44 -1.32 -1.54 -10.05
CA ARG A 44 -0.59 -2.80 -9.95
C ARG A 44 -1.38 -3.91 -10.63
N HIS A 45 -1.04 -4.18 -11.87
CA HIS A 45 -1.49 -5.36 -12.60
C HIS A 45 -0.34 -6.29 -13.01
N SER A 46 -0.65 -7.50 -13.46
CA SER A 46 0.35 -8.51 -13.85
C SER A 46 1.28 -8.05 -14.98
N GLY A 47 0.80 -7.16 -15.87
CA GLY A 47 1.65 -6.51 -16.88
C GLY A 47 2.70 -5.53 -16.32
N ASN A 48 2.53 -5.04 -15.09
CA ASN A 48 3.45 -4.14 -14.39
C ASN A 48 4.38 -4.93 -13.45
N MET A 49 4.51 -6.23 -13.67
CA MET A 49 5.44 -7.09 -12.94
C MET A 49 6.23 -7.89 -13.94
N LEU A 50 7.54 -7.98 -13.70
CA LEU A 50 8.47 -8.78 -14.45
C LEU A 50 8.73 -10.09 -13.72
N PHE A 51 8.74 -11.20 -14.46
CA PHE A 51 9.02 -12.52 -13.95
C PHE A 51 10.27 -13.10 -14.61
N CYS A 52 11.18 -13.63 -13.79
CA CYS A 52 12.36 -14.35 -14.27
C CYS A 52 12.18 -15.85 -14.04
N GLU A 53 11.94 -16.61 -15.10
CA GLU A 53 11.66 -18.05 -15.02
C GLU A 53 12.80 -18.85 -14.36
N LYS A 54 14.06 -18.46 -14.62
CA LYS A 54 15.25 -19.13 -14.06
C LYS A 54 15.36 -18.97 -12.54
N THR A 55 15.08 -17.77 -12.04
CA THR A 55 15.26 -17.43 -10.62
C THR A 55 13.96 -17.49 -9.83
N LYS A 56 12.83 -17.62 -10.52
CA LYS A 56 11.46 -17.52 -9.98
C LYS A 56 11.19 -16.21 -9.25
N ARG A 57 11.97 -15.16 -9.56
CA ARG A 57 11.82 -13.83 -8.96
C ARG A 57 10.73 -13.04 -9.67
N LEU A 58 9.97 -12.29 -8.88
CA LEU A 58 8.98 -11.33 -9.36
C LEU A 58 9.43 -9.92 -8.98
N VAL A 59 9.46 -9.01 -9.97
CA VAL A 59 9.99 -7.65 -9.81
C VAL A 59 8.94 -6.65 -10.26
N PRO A 60 8.51 -5.69 -9.41
CA PRO A 60 7.56 -4.68 -9.82
C PRO A 60 8.23 -3.62 -10.71
N ILE A 61 7.53 -3.20 -11.75
CA ILE A 61 7.92 -2.05 -12.58
C ILE A 61 6.75 -1.06 -12.66
N ASP A 62 6.95 0.03 -13.39
CA ASP A 62 5.90 1.00 -13.73
C ASP A 62 5.14 1.53 -12.51
N HIS A 63 5.83 2.33 -11.70
CA HIS A 63 5.28 2.96 -10.50
C HIS A 63 4.72 4.37 -10.78
N GLY A 64 4.40 4.68 -12.03
CA GLY A 64 4.00 6.03 -12.45
C GLY A 64 2.68 6.52 -11.87
N LEU A 65 1.80 5.60 -11.45
CA LEU A 65 0.48 5.86 -10.86
C LEU A 65 0.44 5.50 -9.37
N CYS A 66 1.35 6.10 -8.60
CA CYS A 66 1.43 5.96 -7.14
C CYS A 66 1.24 7.31 -6.46
N PHE A 67 1.04 7.29 -5.14
CA PHE A 67 0.84 8.46 -4.30
C PHE A 67 -0.35 9.34 -4.71
N PRO A 68 -1.56 8.76 -4.84
CA PRO A 68 -2.77 9.53 -5.11
C PRO A 68 -3.06 10.55 -4.00
N SER A 69 -3.79 11.62 -4.34
CA SER A 69 -4.38 12.51 -3.33
C SER A 69 -5.30 11.74 -2.39
N ALA A 70 -5.15 11.95 -1.09
CA ALA A 70 -6.04 11.40 -0.06
C ALA A 70 -7.50 11.87 -0.21
N PHE A 71 -7.75 13.03 -0.82
CA PHE A 71 -9.10 13.61 -0.89
C PHE A 71 -9.86 13.22 -2.16
N THR A 72 -9.16 13.01 -3.28
CA THR A 72 -9.81 12.85 -4.60
C THR A 72 -9.52 11.52 -5.27
N GLU A 73 -8.42 10.84 -4.94
CA GLU A 73 -7.91 9.73 -5.75
C GLU A 73 -7.62 8.45 -4.95
N MET A 74 -7.78 8.46 -3.62
CA MET A 74 -7.50 7.29 -2.76
C MET A 74 -8.24 6.01 -3.21
N GLY A 75 -9.46 6.16 -3.74
CA GLY A 75 -10.27 5.05 -4.24
C GLY A 75 -9.73 4.34 -5.49
N ASN A 76 -8.67 4.88 -6.11
CA ASN A 76 -8.07 4.35 -7.33
C ASN A 76 -7.07 3.20 -7.09
N ALA A 77 -6.72 2.91 -5.82
CA ALA A 77 -5.84 1.80 -5.48
C ALA A 77 -6.27 0.49 -6.18
N SER A 78 -5.32 -0.18 -6.85
CA SER A 78 -5.60 -1.36 -7.67
C SER A 78 -4.44 -2.35 -7.60
N PHE A 79 -4.76 -3.57 -7.16
CA PHE A 79 -3.83 -4.62 -6.78
C PHE A 79 -4.29 -5.98 -7.32
N ASP A 80 -3.71 -6.42 -8.44
CA ASP A 80 -3.95 -7.77 -8.98
C ASP A 80 -3.49 -8.86 -8.00
N TRP A 81 -2.48 -8.60 -7.18
CA TRP A 81 -1.95 -9.59 -6.24
C TRP A 81 -2.98 -10.02 -5.18
N LEU A 82 -4.10 -9.31 -5.01
CA LEU A 82 -5.23 -9.78 -4.20
C LEU A 82 -5.85 -11.08 -4.75
N LEU A 83 -5.71 -11.34 -6.04
CA LEU A 83 -6.18 -12.56 -6.69
C LEU A 83 -5.16 -13.71 -6.56
N PHE A 84 -3.93 -13.41 -6.15
CA PHE A 84 -2.85 -14.39 -6.11
C PHE A 84 -2.97 -15.25 -4.83
N PRO A 85 -2.81 -16.58 -4.90
CA PRO A 85 -2.89 -17.43 -3.72
C PRO A 85 -1.82 -17.10 -2.67
N GLN A 86 -0.71 -16.50 -3.07
CA GLN A 86 0.39 -16.05 -2.22
C GLN A 86 -0.04 -14.95 -1.24
N ALA A 87 -0.93 -14.04 -1.65
CA ALA A 87 -1.39 -12.95 -0.77
C ALA A 87 -2.20 -13.46 0.43
N LYS A 88 -2.79 -14.65 0.33
CA LYS A 88 -3.56 -15.31 1.41
C LYS A 88 -2.68 -16.15 2.35
N LYS A 89 -1.36 -16.19 2.12
CA LYS A 89 -0.43 -16.86 3.03
C LYS A 89 0.03 -15.89 4.13
N PRO A 90 0.33 -16.39 5.34
CA PRO A 90 0.95 -15.58 6.39
C PRO A 90 2.28 -14.97 5.93
N PHE A 91 2.58 -13.76 6.38
CA PHE A 91 3.90 -13.17 6.19
C PHE A 91 4.99 -14.02 6.85
N SER A 92 6.18 -14.04 6.24
CA SER A 92 7.37 -14.61 6.88
C SER A 92 7.84 -13.73 8.04
N ALA A 93 8.62 -14.30 8.96
CA ALA A 93 9.21 -13.53 10.07
C ALA A 93 10.13 -12.40 9.58
N GLU A 94 10.81 -12.61 8.45
CA GLU A 94 11.63 -11.59 7.80
C GLU A 94 10.77 -10.41 7.32
N THR A 95 9.69 -10.68 6.60
CA THR A 95 8.77 -9.64 6.11
C THR A 95 8.11 -8.89 7.26
N LEU A 96 7.69 -9.58 8.32
CA LEU A 96 7.13 -8.93 9.52
C LEU A 96 8.16 -8.00 10.20
N ALA A 97 9.41 -8.44 10.33
CA ALA A 97 10.47 -7.60 10.88
C ALA A 97 10.74 -6.37 10.01
N GLN A 98 10.69 -6.52 8.68
CA GLN A 98 10.82 -5.39 7.75
C GLN A 98 9.66 -4.40 7.88
N ILE A 99 8.41 -4.87 7.98
CA ILE A 99 7.24 -4.01 8.18
C ILE A 99 7.33 -3.25 9.50
N GLU A 100 7.71 -3.93 10.59
CA GLU A 100 7.83 -3.29 11.90
C GLU A 100 8.90 -2.19 11.90
N ALA A 101 10.03 -2.44 11.21
CA ALA A 101 11.16 -1.52 11.11
C ALA A 101 10.93 -0.30 10.21
N ILE A 102 9.78 -0.18 9.52
CA ILE A 102 9.47 1.01 8.71
C ILE A 102 9.45 2.25 9.60
N ASP A 103 10.31 3.22 9.28
CA ASP A 103 10.36 4.54 9.90
C ASP A 103 9.50 5.53 9.11
N LEU A 104 8.22 5.59 9.47
CA LEU A 104 7.23 6.39 8.76
C LEU A 104 7.52 7.89 8.85
N GLU A 105 8.02 8.38 10.00
CA GLU A 105 8.36 9.78 10.16
C GLU A 105 9.48 10.17 9.18
N ARG A 106 10.53 9.34 9.12
CA ARG A 106 11.63 9.57 8.18
C ARG A 106 11.19 9.48 6.72
N ASP A 107 10.31 8.55 6.37
CA ASP A 107 9.76 8.43 5.01
C ASP A 107 9.02 9.71 4.61
N LEU A 108 8.15 10.23 5.48
CA LEU A 108 7.37 11.44 5.21
C LEU A 108 8.26 12.68 5.05
N GLU A 109 9.31 12.82 5.87
CA GLU A 109 10.31 13.89 5.71
C GLU A 109 10.96 13.85 4.32
N VAL A 110 11.44 12.68 3.88
CA VAL A 110 12.10 12.53 2.59
C VAL A 110 11.14 12.83 1.44
N LEU A 111 9.90 12.35 1.51
CA LEU A 111 8.90 12.60 0.47
C LEU A 111 8.50 14.08 0.39
N HIS A 112 8.39 14.76 1.54
CA HIS A 112 8.17 16.20 1.60
C HIS A 112 9.34 16.97 0.98
N GLU A 113 10.59 16.60 1.27
CA GLU A 113 11.79 17.19 0.65
C GLU A 113 11.85 17.00 -0.88
N LEU A 114 11.28 15.90 -1.39
CA LEU A 114 11.14 15.63 -2.83
C LEU A 114 9.97 16.39 -3.48
N GLY A 115 9.22 17.18 -2.73
CA GLY A 115 8.18 18.07 -3.23
C GLY A 115 6.79 17.45 -3.30
N MET A 116 6.54 16.35 -2.59
CA MET A 116 5.19 15.79 -2.46
C MET A 116 4.30 16.68 -1.60
N CYS A 117 3.02 16.82 -1.98
CA CYS A 117 2.09 17.65 -1.22
C CYS A 117 1.49 16.91 -0.02
N GLU A 118 0.94 17.67 0.93
CA GLU A 118 0.35 17.15 2.17
C GLU A 118 -0.69 16.04 1.93
N GLU A 119 -1.51 16.15 0.88
CA GLU A 119 -2.53 15.14 0.57
C GLU A 119 -1.92 13.79 0.19
N GLN A 120 -0.75 13.79 -0.46
CA GLN A 120 -0.04 12.57 -0.85
C GLN A 120 0.74 11.99 0.32
N LEU A 121 1.32 12.85 1.17
CA LEU A 121 1.94 12.43 2.43
C LEU A 121 0.90 11.76 3.34
N LEU A 122 -0.35 12.23 3.32
CA LEU A 122 -1.44 11.70 4.12
C LEU A 122 -1.82 10.30 3.66
N THR A 123 -1.84 10.09 2.35
CA THR A 123 -1.99 8.77 1.72
C THR A 123 -0.93 7.78 2.23
N VAL A 124 0.34 8.18 2.24
CA VAL A 124 1.45 7.32 2.71
C VAL A 124 1.35 7.02 4.21
N LEU A 125 1.00 8.04 5.01
CA LEU A 125 0.77 7.87 6.44
C LEU A 125 -0.31 6.83 6.70
N MET A 126 -1.50 7.02 6.12
CA MET A 126 -2.64 6.17 6.39
C MET A 126 -2.42 4.74 5.89
N SER A 127 -1.88 4.57 4.68
CA SER A 127 -1.63 3.25 4.12
C SER A 127 -0.57 2.48 4.89
N THR A 128 0.51 3.15 5.33
CA THR A 128 1.56 2.54 6.15
C THR A 128 1.05 2.20 7.54
N THR A 129 0.23 3.06 8.17
CA THR A 129 -0.40 2.75 9.46
C THR A 129 -1.30 1.52 9.37
N VAL A 130 -2.14 1.40 8.33
CA VAL A 130 -2.98 0.19 8.11
C VAL A 130 -2.13 -1.06 7.92
N LEU A 131 -1.03 -0.97 7.17
CA LEU A 131 -0.09 -2.08 6.96
C LEU A 131 0.53 -2.54 8.28
N LYS A 132 1.10 -1.61 9.06
CA LYS A 132 1.79 -1.95 10.32
C LYS A 132 0.82 -2.55 11.34
N LEU A 133 -0.38 -2.00 11.48
CA LEU A 133 -1.40 -2.54 12.40
C LEU A 133 -1.88 -3.92 11.96
N GLY A 134 -2.18 -4.10 10.67
CA GLY A 134 -2.59 -5.40 10.13
C GLY A 134 -1.53 -6.48 10.34
N ALA A 135 -0.26 -6.16 10.07
CA ALA A 135 0.86 -7.08 10.28
C ALA A 135 1.03 -7.48 11.75
N ARG A 136 0.92 -6.54 12.69
CA ARG A 136 0.97 -6.82 14.15
C ARG A 136 -0.17 -7.71 14.62
N LEU A 137 -1.35 -7.60 13.99
CA LEU A 137 -2.50 -8.45 14.26
C LEU A 137 -2.45 -9.79 13.52
N GLY A 138 -1.35 -10.09 12.81
CA GLY A 138 -1.17 -11.35 12.09
C GLY A 138 -2.04 -11.50 10.84
N LYS A 139 -2.61 -10.39 10.32
CA LYS A 139 -3.38 -10.40 9.08
C LYS A 139 -2.47 -10.66 7.88
N THR A 140 -2.98 -11.39 6.90
CA THR A 140 -2.32 -11.68 5.62
C THR A 140 -2.27 -10.44 4.73
N LEU A 141 -1.41 -10.47 3.71
CA LEU A 141 -1.36 -9.41 2.70
C LEU A 141 -2.74 -9.18 2.05
N TYR A 142 -3.48 -10.26 1.79
CA TYR A 142 -4.83 -10.21 1.23
C TYR A 142 -5.77 -9.41 2.14
N GLU A 143 -5.85 -9.76 3.42
CA GLU A 143 -6.75 -9.09 4.37
C GLU A 143 -6.44 -7.59 4.48
N ILE A 144 -5.16 -7.22 4.57
CA ILE A 144 -4.74 -5.82 4.60
C ILE A 144 -5.08 -5.11 3.29
N GLY A 145 -4.74 -5.72 2.14
CA GLY A 145 -5.01 -5.15 0.83
C GLY A 145 -6.51 -4.93 0.55
N THR A 146 -7.38 -5.80 1.05
CA THR A 146 -8.84 -5.63 0.93
C THR A 146 -9.40 -4.46 1.73
N MET A 147 -8.67 -3.98 2.75
CA MET A 147 -9.05 -2.76 3.46
C MET A 147 -8.71 -1.50 2.67
N VAL A 148 -7.64 -1.55 1.88
CA VAL A 148 -7.11 -0.42 1.11
C VAL A 148 -7.85 -0.28 -0.22
N GLN A 149 -7.94 -1.35 -0.99
CA GLN A 149 -8.61 -1.36 -2.29
C GLN A 149 -10.13 -1.51 -2.14
N ARG A 150 -10.91 -0.73 -2.88
CA ARG A 150 -12.37 -0.92 -3.01
C ARG A 150 -12.71 -2.32 -3.53
N GLN A 151 -13.64 -3.00 -2.85
CA GLN A 151 -14.03 -4.39 -3.17
C GLN A 151 -15.36 -4.46 -3.92
N GLY A 152 -15.49 -5.44 -4.83
CA GLY A 152 -16.75 -5.71 -5.55
C GLY A 152 -17.23 -4.50 -6.35
N ASP A 153 -18.30 -3.85 -5.87
CA ASP A 153 -18.78 -2.59 -6.43
C ASP A 153 -17.77 -1.46 -6.13
N ARG A 154 -16.94 -1.13 -7.12
CA ARG A 154 -15.89 -0.09 -7.06
C ARG A 154 -16.44 1.33 -6.79
N GLN A 155 -17.75 1.52 -6.71
CA GLN A 155 -18.37 2.78 -6.26
C GLN A 155 -18.47 2.88 -4.73
N LYS A 156 -18.39 1.76 -4.01
CA LYS A 156 -18.40 1.78 -2.54
C LYS A 156 -17.01 2.07 -1.99
N PRO A 157 -16.89 2.96 -0.99
CA PRO A 157 -15.60 3.30 -0.41
C PRO A 157 -14.95 2.09 0.25
N SER A 158 -13.62 2.02 0.19
CA SER A 158 -12.83 1.04 0.91
C SER A 158 -12.89 1.32 2.42
N VAL A 159 -12.39 0.37 3.22
CA VAL A 159 -12.29 0.58 4.67
C VAL A 159 -11.39 1.76 4.97
N LEU A 160 -10.29 1.91 4.22
CA LEU A 160 -9.37 3.04 4.35
C LEU A 160 -10.08 4.38 4.15
N GLU A 161 -10.87 4.51 3.09
CA GLU A 161 -11.64 5.73 2.80
C GLU A 161 -12.67 6.03 3.90
N ILE A 162 -13.33 5.00 4.44
CA ILE A 162 -14.28 5.16 5.55
C ILE A 162 -13.55 5.63 6.82
N MET A 163 -12.40 5.05 7.16
CA MET A 163 -11.62 5.47 8.33
C MET A 163 -11.08 6.88 8.16
N PHE A 164 -10.64 7.25 6.96
CA PHE A 164 -10.21 8.60 6.63
C PHE A 164 -11.34 9.61 6.85
N SER A 165 -12.52 9.38 6.24
CA SER A 165 -13.69 10.25 6.40
C SER A 165 -14.06 10.45 7.88
N ARG A 166 -14.13 9.36 8.65
CA ARG A 166 -14.44 9.42 10.08
C ARG A 166 -13.40 10.20 10.88
N THR A 167 -12.13 10.07 10.51
CA THR A 167 -11.06 10.81 11.15
C THR A 167 -11.24 12.31 10.89
N CYS A 168 -11.50 12.70 9.63
CA CYS A 168 -11.79 14.08 9.27
C CYS A 168 -13.00 14.66 10.01
N ASP A 169 -14.10 13.91 10.13
CA ASP A 169 -15.31 14.35 10.85
C ASP A 169 -14.99 14.70 12.32
N LEU A 170 -14.17 13.88 12.99
CA LEU A 170 -13.75 14.13 14.38
C LEU A 170 -12.90 15.38 14.55
N PHE A 171 -12.17 15.81 13.50
CA PHE A 171 -11.37 17.02 13.54
C PHE A 171 -12.14 18.28 13.14
N GLN A 172 -13.16 18.16 12.27
CA GLN A 172 -14.05 19.29 11.93
C GLN A 172 -14.83 19.79 13.15
N ASP A 173 -15.15 18.90 14.09
CA ASP A 173 -15.83 19.23 15.35
C ASP A 173 -14.87 19.73 16.46
N SER A 174 -13.56 19.81 16.20
CA SER A 174 -12.54 20.22 17.18
C SER A 174 -11.88 21.55 16.83
N GLU A 175 -11.81 22.50 17.79
CA GLU A 175 -11.09 23.80 17.62
C GLU A 175 -9.55 23.64 17.55
N LEU A 176 -9.03 22.44 17.35
CA LEU A 176 -7.60 22.13 17.41
C LEU A 176 -6.98 22.24 16.02
N THR A 177 -5.91 23.03 15.91
CA THR A 177 -4.91 22.84 14.85
C THR A 177 -4.34 21.43 15.00
N CYS A 178 -4.76 20.51 14.15
CA CYS A 178 -4.34 19.11 14.25
C CYS A 178 -2.90 18.94 13.76
N SER A 179 -2.03 18.39 14.62
CA SER A 179 -0.72 17.91 14.18
C SER A 179 -0.87 16.54 13.51
N TRP A 180 0.02 16.24 12.56
CA TRP A 180 0.11 14.95 11.90
C TRP A 180 0.11 13.76 12.88
N SER A 181 0.79 13.90 14.02
CA SER A 181 0.84 12.87 15.07
C SER A 181 -0.52 12.63 15.73
N VAL A 182 -1.33 13.68 15.94
CA VAL A 182 -2.66 13.53 16.56
C VAL A 182 -3.62 12.90 15.55
N PHE A 183 -3.54 13.30 14.28
CA PHE A 183 -4.31 12.68 13.21
C PHE A 183 -4.03 11.17 13.12
N GLU A 184 -2.74 10.79 13.08
CA GLU A 184 -2.31 9.39 12.97
C GLU A 184 -2.80 8.55 14.14
N GLN A 185 -2.74 9.06 15.38
CA GLN A 185 -3.23 8.34 16.56
C GLN A 185 -4.74 8.07 16.50
N VAL A 186 -5.54 9.08 16.13
CA VAL A 186 -7.00 8.93 16.00
C VAL A 186 -7.33 7.93 14.89
N PHE A 187 -6.68 8.07 13.73
CA PHE A 187 -6.84 7.18 12.60
C PHE A 187 -6.44 5.73 12.96
N ALA A 188 -5.28 5.54 13.58
CA ALA A 188 -4.77 4.25 14.03
C ALA A 188 -5.73 3.57 15.00
N GLN A 189 -6.33 4.32 15.93
CA GLN A 189 -7.32 3.79 16.86
C GLN A 189 -8.59 3.31 16.15
N LEU A 190 -9.07 4.06 15.16
CA LEU A 190 -10.23 3.65 14.34
C LEU A 190 -9.94 2.39 13.54
N VAL A 191 -8.76 2.31 12.91
CA VAL A 191 -8.29 1.13 12.16
C VAL A 191 -8.15 -0.07 13.09
N TRP A 192 -7.53 0.10 14.26
CA TRP A 192 -7.37 -0.96 15.26
C TRP A 192 -8.72 -1.54 15.69
N ASN A 193 -9.67 -0.66 16.03
CA ASN A 193 -11.02 -1.09 16.43
C ASN A 193 -11.73 -1.85 15.32
N TYR A 194 -11.57 -1.40 14.06
CA TYR A 194 -12.12 -2.13 12.92
C TYR A 194 -11.49 -3.52 12.76
N GLN A 195 -10.17 -3.60 12.81
CA GLN A 195 -9.43 -4.85 12.60
C GLN A 195 -9.62 -5.88 13.72
N MET A 196 -9.92 -5.45 14.95
CA MET A 196 -10.23 -6.32 16.08
C MET A 196 -11.65 -6.89 16.04
N CYS A 197 -12.58 -6.23 15.35
CA CYS A 197 -13.97 -6.67 15.21
C CYS A 197 -14.21 -7.62 14.02
N MET A 198 -13.17 -7.86 13.20
CA MET A 198 -13.18 -8.67 11.97
C MET A 198 -12.25 -9.86 12.12
#